data_AF-A0A1W1HFJ6-F1
#
_entry.id   AF-A0A1W1HFJ6-F1
#
_cell.length_a   1.000
_cell.length_b   1.000
_cell.length_c   1.000
_cell.angle_alpha   90.00
_cell.angle_beta   90.00
_cell.angle_gamma   90.00
#
_symmetry.space_group_name_H-M   'P 1'
#
loop_
_entity.id
_entity.type
_entity.pdbx_description
1 polymer ?
#
loop_
_entity_poly.entity_id
_entity_poly.type
_entity_poly.pdbx_seq_one_letter_code
_entity_poly.pdbx_strand_id
1 'polypeptide(L)'
;MKFKNCLLFSIFTWLYFISLQICLAEEMTVDDQGDVGLQPSIAVDSNNLPHISYYDITNNSVKYAKRTSSGSWLTELVDNVAQIYEFKLDVRVFL
;
A
#
# COMPACT_ATOMS: atom_id res chain seq x y z
N MET A 1 24.60 -37.00 31.97
CA MET A 1 24.52 -36.00 30.87
C MET A 1 23.11 -36.04 30.27
N LYS A 2 22.59 -34.89 29.81
CA LYS A 2 21.30 -34.64 29.12
C LYS A 2 20.24 -33.86 29.92
N PHE A 3 20.53 -32.61 30.24
CA PHE A 3 19.46 -31.63 30.57
C PHE A 3 19.68 -30.24 29.94
N LYS A 4 20.69 -30.08 29.07
CA LYS A 4 20.98 -28.79 28.42
C LYS A 4 20.35 -28.62 27.02
N ASN A 5 19.71 -29.66 26.47
CA ASN A 5 19.26 -29.67 25.06
C ASN A 5 17.76 -29.42 24.87
N CYS A 6 16.94 -29.44 25.93
CA CYS A 6 15.48 -29.29 25.81
C CYS A 6 15.06 -27.81 25.67
N LEU A 7 15.75 -26.91 26.37
CA LEU A 7 15.51 -25.46 26.30
C LEU A 7 15.95 -24.85 24.97
N LEU A 8 17.04 -25.37 24.35
CA LEU A 8 17.47 -24.92 23.02
C LEU A 8 16.48 -25.32 21.93
N PHE A 9 15.90 -26.52 22.00
CA PHE A 9 14.88 -26.97 21.04
C PHE A 9 13.61 -26.11 21.13
N SER A 10 13.17 -25.79 22.36
CA SER A 10 12.02 -24.91 22.59
C SER A 10 12.27 -23.48 22.13
N ILE A 11 13.48 -22.95 22.31
CA ILE A 11 13.82 -21.59 21.86
C ILE A 11 13.93 -21.55 20.33
N PHE A 12 14.47 -22.58 19.68
CA PHE A 12 14.55 -22.64 18.22
C PHE A 12 13.19 -22.80 17.56
N THR A 13 12.30 -23.66 18.11
CA THR A 13 10.93 -23.75 17.60
C THR A 13 10.16 -22.46 17.86
N TRP A 14 10.41 -21.79 18.98
CA TRP A 14 9.75 -20.52 19.31
C TRP A 14 10.28 -19.35 18.46
N LEU A 15 11.59 -19.26 18.21
CA LEU A 15 12.17 -18.29 17.28
C LEU A 15 11.68 -18.53 15.85
N TYR A 16 11.53 -19.78 15.44
CA TYR A 16 11.00 -20.14 14.12
C TYR A 16 9.52 -19.78 13.98
N PHE A 17 8.72 -20.01 15.03
CA PHE A 17 7.32 -19.57 15.08
C PHE A 17 7.22 -18.04 15.05
N ILE A 18 8.01 -17.35 15.89
CA ILE A 18 8.09 -15.89 15.93
C ILE A 18 8.55 -15.33 14.56
N SER A 19 9.53 -15.96 13.93
CA SER A 19 10.00 -15.60 12.58
C SER A 19 8.93 -15.80 11.50
N LEU A 20 8.04 -16.79 11.67
CA LEU A 20 6.92 -17.03 10.75
C LEU A 20 5.78 -16.04 10.98
N GLN A 21 5.52 -15.66 12.23
CA GLN A 21 4.53 -14.64 12.60
C GLN A 21 4.96 -13.20 12.20
N ILE A 22 6.26 -12.88 12.22
CA ILE A 22 6.78 -11.55 11.86
C ILE A 22 6.74 -11.30 10.34
N CYS A 23 6.67 -12.37 9.52
CA CYS A 23 6.66 -12.28 8.05
C CYS A 23 5.24 -12.28 7.46
N LEU A 24 4.21 -11.92 8.22
CA LEU A 24 2.87 -11.71 7.66
C LEU A 24 2.70 -10.24 7.33
N ALA A 25 2.91 -9.88 6.07
CA ALA A 25 2.42 -8.62 5.54
C ALA A 25 0.89 -8.73 5.43
N GLU A 26 0.16 -7.84 6.09
CA GLU A 26 -1.29 -7.72 5.87
C GLU A 26 -1.50 -6.99 4.54
N GLU A 27 -1.88 -7.73 3.50
CA GLU A 27 -2.27 -7.15 2.23
C GLU A 27 -3.63 -6.46 2.37
N MET A 28 -3.70 -5.21 1.94
CA MET A 28 -4.95 -4.45 1.91
C MET A 28 -5.18 -3.93 0.50
N THR A 29 -6.29 -4.35 -0.09
CA THR A 29 -6.75 -3.85 -1.38
C THR A 29 -7.20 -2.40 -1.25
N VAL A 30 -6.66 -1.53 -2.11
CA VAL A 30 -7.00 -0.10 -2.16
C VAL A 30 -8.20 0.14 -3.08
N ASP A 31 -8.20 -0.53 -4.23
CA ASP A 31 -9.24 -0.47 -5.25
C ASP A 31 -9.20 -1.76 -6.07
N ASP A 32 -10.35 -2.37 -6.31
CA ASP A 32 -10.55 -3.59 -7.10
C ASP A 32 -11.59 -3.42 -8.21
N GLN A 33 -12.04 -2.18 -8.46
CA GLN A 33 -13.09 -1.88 -9.42
C GLN A 33 -12.51 -1.71 -10.82
N GLY A 34 -12.28 -2.84 -11.50
CA GLY A 34 -11.78 -2.91 -12.88
C GLY A 34 -10.28 -3.19 -12.99
N ASP A 35 -9.72 -2.95 -14.17
CA ASP A 35 -8.27 -2.95 -14.42
C ASP A 35 -7.65 -1.63 -13.95
N VAL A 36 -7.12 -1.66 -12.73
CA VAL A 36 -6.60 -0.51 -11.98
C VAL A 36 -5.21 -0.81 -11.41
N GLY A 37 -4.48 0.25 -11.05
CA GLY A 37 -3.19 0.12 -10.35
C GLY A 37 -1.96 0.27 -11.25
N LEU A 38 -2.14 0.71 -12.50
CA LEU A 38 -1.01 0.96 -13.38
C LEU A 38 -0.23 2.20 -12.96
N GLN A 39 1.09 2.14 -13.17
CA GLN A 39 2.06 3.22 -12.89
C GLN A 39 1.85 3.86 -11.50
N PRO A 40 1.86 3.07 -10.40
CA PRO A 40 1.59 3.60 -9.08
C PRO A 40 2.74 4.50 -8.63
N SER A 41 2.39 5.61 -7.99
CA SER A 41 3.32 6.45 -7.23
C SER A 41 2.83 6.55 -5.79
N ILE A 42 3.74 6.46 -4.83
CA ILE A 42 3.44 6.49 -3.40
C ILE A 42 4.27 7.56 -2.70
N ALA A 43 3.63 8.32 -1.82
CA ALA A 43 4.25 9.27 -0.91
C ALA A 43 3.65 9.12 0.49
N VAL A 44 4.36 9.58 1.51
CA VAL A 44 3.90 9.57 2.90
C VAL A 44 3.84 11.02 3.39
N ASP A 45 2.72 11.43 3.96
CA ASP A 45 2.58 12.80 4.50
C ASP A 45 3.26 12.97 5.86
N SER A 46 3.25 14.19 6.40
CA SER A 46 3.80 14.52 7.71
C SER A 46 3.11 13.82 8.88
N ASN A 47 1.94 13.22 8.66
CA ASN A 47 1.19 12.44 9.66
C ASN A 47 1.48 10.94 9.54
N ASN A 48 2.48 10.54 8.74
CA ASN A 48 2.80 9.16 8.41
C ASN A 48 1.65 8.40 7.72
N LEU A 49 0.78 9.10 7.01
CA LEU A 49 -0.29 8.49 6.21
C LEU A 49 0.17 8.33 4.77
N PRO A 50 0.06 7.12 4.17
CA PRO A 50 0.41 6.93 2.77
C PRO A 50 -0.65 7.50 1.82
N HIS A 51 -0.15 7.97 0.69
CA HIS A 51 -0.87 8.54 -0.43
C HIS A 51 -0.41 7.83 -1.70
N ILE A 52 -1.34 7.38 -2.53
CA ILE A 52 -1.06 6.59 -3.72
C ILE A 52 -1.80 7.22 -4.90
N SER A 53 -1.11 7.50 -5.99
CA SER A 53 -1.75 7.80 -7.28
C SER A 53 -1.56 6.61 -8.22
N TYR A 54 -2.59 6.24 -8.96
CA TYR A 54 -2.55 5.12 -9.90
C TYR A 54 -3.48 5.37 -11.09
N TYR A 55 -3.16 4.73 -12.21
CA TYR A 55 -3.96 4.81 -13.42
C TYR A 55 -4.99 3.68 -13.44
N ASP A 56 -6.23 4.05 -13.72
CA ASP A 56 -7.37 3.17 -14.00
C ASP A 56 -7.53 3.06 -15.52
N ILE A 57 -7.20 1.89 -16.06
CA ILE A 57 -7.30 1.62 -17.49
C ILE A 57 -8.76 1.54 -17.92
N THR A 58 -9.60 0.95 -17.06
CA THR A 58 -11.01 0.70 -17.37
C THR A 58 -11.76 2.00 -17.62
N ASN A 59 -11.44 3.04 -16.84
CA ASN A 59 -12.08 4.35 -16.91
C ASN A 59 -11.20 5.41 -17.58
N ASN A 60 -10.02 5.03 -18.10
CA ASN A 60 -9.03 5.96 -18.66
C ASN A 60 -8.81 7.19 -17.76
N SER A 61 -8.56 6.96 -16.47
CA SER A 61 -8.51 8.03 -15.48
C SER A 61 -7.36 7.85 -14.49
N VAL A 62 -6.92 8.96 -13.90
CA VAL A 62 -5.98 8.92 -12.79
C VAL A 62 -6.78 8.97 -11.50
N LYS A 63 -6.59 7.96 -10.66
CA LYS A 63 -7.15 7.87 -9.32
C LYS A 63 -6.10 8.14 -8.27
N TYR A 64 -6.55 8.63 -7.13
CA TYR A 64 -5.73 8.89 -5.97
C TYR A 64 -6.37 8.30 -4.73
N ALA A 65 -5.59 7.53 -3.98
CA ALA A 65 -5.98 6.96 -2.71
C ALA A 65 -5.19 7.60 -1.57
N LYS A 66 -5.91 8.02 -0.53
CA LYS A 66 -5.32 8.48 0.72
C LYS A 66 -5.71 7.54 1.85
N ARG A 67 -4.73 7.20 2.70
CA ARG A 67 -5.01 6.47 3.94
C ARG A 67 -5.57 7.40 5.00
N THR A 68 -6.64 6.98 5.65
CA THR A 68 -7.20 7.69 6.80
C THR A 68 -6.49 7.28 8.09
N SER A 69 -6.58 8.13 9.11
CA SER A 69 -6.13 7.79 10.48
C SER A 69 -6.88 6.61 11.09
N SER A 70 -8.08 6.28 10.57
CA SER A 70 -8.83 5.07 10.96
C SER A 70 -8.34 3.79 10.27
N GLY A 71 -7.34 3.90 9.38
CA GLY A 71 -6.77 2.76 8.67
C GLY A 71 -7.57 2.33 7.44
N SER A 72 -8.51 3.14 6.94
CA SER A 72 -9.26 2.88 5.69
C SER A 72 -8.63 3.64 4.51
N TRP A 73 -8.94 3.23 3.28
CA TRP A 73 -8.57 3.97 2.07
C TRP A 73 -9.74 4.84 1.59
N LEU A 74 -9.45 6.08 1.23
CA LEU A 74 -10.36 6.97 0.52
C LEU A 74 -9.81 7.19 -0.89
N THR A 75 -10.60 6.83 -1.90
CA THR A 75 -10.23 6.98 -3.32
C THR A 75 -10.98 8.16 -3.93
N GLU A 76 -10.25 8.96 -4.69
CA GLU A 76 -10.73 10.16 -5.36
C GLU A 76 -10.30 10.10 -6.83
N LEU A 77 -11.19 10.58 -7.70
CA LEU A 77 -10.91 10.72 -9.13
C LEU A 77 -10.18 12.05 -9.34
N VAL A 78 -8.89 11.99 -9.69
CA VAL A 78 -8.06 13.18 -9.88
C VAL A 78 -8.30 13.78 -11.24
N ASP A 79 -8.37 12.93 -12.27
CA ASP A 79 -8.56 13.41 -13.63
C ASP A 79 -9.33 12.40 -14.47
N ASN A 80 -10.27 12.91 -15.26
CA ASN A 80 -10.96 12.18 -16.32
C ASN A 80 -10.31 12.55 -17.64
N VAL A 81 -9.49 11.66 -18.20
CA VAL A 81 -8.85 11.89 -19.51
C VAL A 81 -9.89 12.00 -20.64
N ALA A 82 -11.18 11.76 -20.34
CA ALA A 82 -12.30 11.94 -21.26
C ALA A 82 -12.75 13.42 -21.47
N GLN A 83 -12.30 14.39 -20.67
CA GLN A 83 -12.67 15.80 -20.90
C GLN A 83 -11.48 16.62 -21.45
N ILE A 84 -11.37 16.57 -22.79
CA ILE A 84 -11.04 17.68 -23.68
C ILE A 84 -9.87 18.57 -23.22
N TYR A 85 -8.73 18.39 -23.88
CA TYR A 85 -7.67 19.37 -24.17
C TYR A 85 -7.55 20.56 -23.20
N GLU A 86 -6.41 20.61 -22.49
CA GLU A 86 -5.92 21.73 -21.67
C GLU A 86 -6.05 21.57 -20.16
N PHE A 87 -5.43 20.53 -19.60
CA PHE A 87 -4.81 20.68 -18.28
C PHE A 87 -3.36 20.21 -18.34
N LYS A 88 -2.48 21.21 -18.47
CA LYS A 88 -1.08 21.09 -18.06
C LYS A 88 -1.10 20.84 -16.55
N LEU A 89 -1.27 19.59 -16.13
CA LEU A 89 -0.99 19.17 -14.76
C LEU A 89 0.53 19.29 -14.59
N ASP A 90 0.96 20.47 -14.16
CA ASP A 90 2.27 20.67 -13.55
C ASP A 90 2.25 19.81 -12.28
N VAL A 91 2.59 18.53 -12.42
CA VAL A 91 2.87 17.62 -11.32
C VAL A 91 4.15 18.12 -10.67
N ARG A 92 4.03 19.25 -9.94
CA ARG A 92 4.99 19.63 -8.93
C ARG A 92 4.85 18.56 -7.87
N VAL A 93 5.74 17.58 -7.99
CA VAL A 93 6.15 16.69 -6.91
C VAL A 93 6.35 17.59 -5.69
N PHE A 94 5.41 17.56 -4.76
CA PHE A 94 5.60 18.19 -3.47
C PHE A 94 6.63 17.32 -2.72
N LEU A 95 7.90 17.72 -2.84
CA LEU A 95 8.92 17.45 -1.84
C LEU A 95 8.81 18.50 -0.73
#